data_AF-A0A9X6MR58-F1
#
_entry.id   AF-A0A9X6MR58-F1
#
_cell.length_a   1.000
_cell.length_b   1.000
_cell.length_c   1.000
_cell.angle_alpha   90.00
_cell.angle_beta   90.00
_cell.angle_gamma   90.00
#
_symmetry.space_group_name_H-M   'P 1'
#
loop_
_entity.id
_entity.type
_entity.pdbx_description
1 polymer ?
#
loop_
_entity_poly.entity_id
_entity_poly.type
_entity_poly.pdbx_seq_one_letter_code
_entity_poly.pdbx_strand_id
1 'polypeptide(L)'
;MYINSHLYKFKHRYDIEWLKEHNEWCERDIRRLEEVIKDIREYQINLYEHAQRIINTEMKNVVTLIRRRNSSSNRVEYFVRLEIRPLIKEISIEGEKVYGTYKENKMFSGKERHNAFKYAKELATKYNCEIERAGFPRK
;
A
#
# COMPACT_ATOMS: atom_id res chain seq x y z
N MET A 1 -23.76 1.13 0.28
CA MET A 1 -24.78 2.04 0.85
C MET A 1 -25.13 3.06 -0.22
N TYR A 2 -26.40 3.21 -0.60
CA TYR A 2 -26.79 4.10 -1.69
C TYR A 2 -27.36 5.41 -1.12
N ILE A 3 -26.76 6.54 -1.49
CA ILE A 3 -27.15 7.89 -1.07
C ILE A 3 -27.81 8.56 -2.28
N ASN A 4 -29.10 8.29 -2.45
CA ASN A 4 -29.80 8.55 -3.70
C ASN A 4 -31.09 9.35 -3.50
N SER A 5 -31.42 9.75 -2.27
CA SER A 5 -32.64 10.53 -1.95
C SER A 5 -32.79 11.78 -2.82
N HIS A 6 -31.69 12.46 -3.14
CA HIS A 6 -31.66 13.66 -3.99
C HIS A 6 -31.96 13.41 -5.48
N LEU A 7 -31.96 12.16 -5.95
CA LEU A 7 -32.18 11.81 -7.37
C LEU A 7 -33.67 11.73 -7.74
N TYR A 8 -34.56 11.67 -6.75
CA TYR A 8 -36.00 11.58 -6.98
C TYR A 8 -36.57 12.94 -7.42
N LYS A 9 -37.24 12.95 -8.58
CA LYS A 9 -38.02 14.12 -9.02
C LYS A 9 -39.27 14.24 -8.16
N PHE A 10 -39.52 15.39 -7.54
CA PHE A 10 -40.68 15.57 -6.65
C PHE A 10 -41.68 16.65 -7.11
N LYS A 11 -41.27 17.59 -7.98
CA LYS A 11 -42.12 18.73 -8.40
C LYS A 11 -43.44 18.37 -9.08
N HIS A 12 -43.62 17.12 -9.50
CA HIS A 12 -44.85 16.62 -10.11
C HIS A 12 -45.82 15.99 -9.10
N ARG A 13 -45.46 15.92 -7.81
CA ARG A 13 -46.26 15.33 -6.74
C ARG A 13 -46.92 16.44 -5.92
N TYR A 14 -48.23 16.32 -5.73
CA TYR A 14 -49.05 17.16 -4.85
C TYR A 14 -49.56 16.34 -3.65
N ASP A 15 -48.69 15.48 -3.13
CA ASP A 15 -48.93 14.62 -1.96
C ASP A 15 -47.96 15.04 -0.86
N ILE A 16 -48.48 15.68 0.18
CA ILE A 16 -47.66 16.28 1.23
C ILE A 16 -47.00 15.24 2.14
N GLU A 17 -47.66 14.10 2.38
CA GLU A 17 -47.11 13.05 3.23
C GLU A 17 -45.94 12.37 2.53
N TRP A 18 -46.09 12.09 1.23
CA TRP A 18 -44.99 11.60 0.40
C TRP A 18 -43.78 12.55 0.39
N LEU A 19 -44.03 13.87 0.27
CA LEU A 19 -42.95 14.88 0.28
C LEU A 19 -42.22 14.93 1.62
N LYS A 20 -42.94 14.81 2.75
CA LYS A 20 -42.34 14.74 4.10
C LYS A 20 -41.48 13.50 4.24
N GLU A 21 -41.98 12.32 3.87
CA GLU A 21 -41.23 11.07 3.93
C GLU A 21 -39.93 11.14 3.13
N HIS A 22 -39.96 11.73 1.92
CA HIS A 22 -38.76 11.88 1.10
C HIS A 22 -37.77 12.88 1.69
N ASN A 23 -38.25 13.94 2.34
CA ASN A 23 -37.38 14.84 3.10
C ASN A 23 -36.70 14.11 4.28
N GLU A 24 -37.42 13.26 5.01
CA GLU A 24 -36.81 12.45 6.07
C GLU A 24 -35.72 11.52 5.53
N TRP A 25 -35.87 10.98 4.32
CA TRP A 25 -34.83 10.17 3.68
C TRP A 25 -33.58 11.01 3.38
N CYS A 26 -33.75 12.25 2.90
CA CYS A 26 -32.65 13.19 2.74
C CYS A 26 -31.94 13.44 4.07
N GLU A 27 -32.68 13.66 5.16
CA GLU A 27 -32.10 13.89 6.49
C GLU A 27 -31.33 12.67 7.03
N ARG A 28 -31.81 11.45 6.75
CA ARG A 28 -31.10 10.21 7.10
C ARG A 28 -29.82 10.06 6.29
N ASP A 29 -29.86 10.37 5.00
CA ASP A 29 -28.68 10.36 4.12
C ASP A 29 -27.64 11.39 4.56
N ILE A 30 -28.05 12.60 4.92
CA ILE A 30 -27.18 13.66 5.46
C ILE A 30 -26.48 13.18 6.74
N ARG A 31 -27.24 12.68 7.73
CA ARG A 31 -26.66 12.19 9.00
C ARG A 31 -25.60 11.11 8.78
N ARG A 32 -25.89 10.15 7.89
CA ARG A 32 -24.93 9.10 7.54
C ARG A 32 -23.69 9.65 6.84
N LEU A 33 -23.87 10.63 5.94
CA LEU A 33 -22.74 11.31 5.30
C LEU A 33 -21.86 12.03 6.32
N GLU A 34 -22.46 12.70 7.30
CA GLU A 34 -21.72 13.40 8.36
C GLU A 34 -20.91 12.43 9.22
N GLU A 35 -21.46 11.26 9.56
CA GLU A 35 -20.74 10.18 10.26
C GLU A 35 -19.55 9.69 9.43
N VAL A 36 -19.76 9.37 8.15
CA VAL A 36 -18.67 8.92 7.25
C VAL A 36 -17.60 10.01 7.08
N ILE A 37 -18.00 11.28 6.97
CA ILE A 37 -17.06 12.40 6.91
C ILE A 37 -16.23 12.48 8.19
N LYS A 38 -16.83 12.27 9.35
CA LYS A 38 -16.13 12.26 10.64
C LYS A 38 -15.08 11.14 10.68
N ASP A 39 -15.45 9.93 10.31
CA ASP A 39 -14.54 8.76 10.31
C ASP A 39 -13.36 8.97 9.35
N ILE A 40 -13.63 9.52 8.16
CA ILE A 40 -12.59 9.84 7.17
C ILE A 40 -11.64 10.92 7.68
N ARG A 41 -12.16 11.94 8.39
CA ARG A 41 -11.33 12.99 9.00
C ARG A 41 -10.44 12.43 10.11
N GLU A 42 -10.96 11.55 10.95
CA GLU A 42 -10.18 10.88 11.99
C GLU A 42 -9.05 10.04 11.36
N TYR A 43 -9.37 9.26 10.32
CA TYR A 43 -8.38 8.53 9.55
C TYR A 43 -7.30 9.45 8.96
N GLN A 44 -7.69 10.61 8.40
CA GLN A 44 -6.76 11.59 7.85
C GLN A 44 -5.77 12.13 8.90
N ILE A 45 -6.25 12.38 10.12
CA ILE A 45 -5.40 12.82 11.24
C ILE A 45 -4.41 11.71 11.61
N ASN A 46 -4.90 10.48 11.78
CA ASN A 46 -4.04 9.33 12.10
C ASN A 46 -2.97 9.09 11.02
N LEU A 47 -3.34 9.23 9.75
CA LEU A 47 -2.41 9.14 8.63
C LEU A 47 -1.34 10.25 8.70
N TYR A 48 -1.74 11.48 9.01
CA TYR A 48 -0.82 12.60 9.16
C TYR A 48 0.16 12.38 10.32
N GLU A 49 -0.34 11.96 11.49
CA GLU A 49 0.52 11.64 12.63
C GLU A 49 1.52 10.52 12.30
N HIS A 50 1.05 9.49 11.61
CA HIS A 50 1.92 8.41 11.16
C HIS A 50 2.99 8.90 10.17
N ALA A 51 2.62 9.76 9.22
CA ALA A 51 3.57 10.37 8.28
C ALA A 51 4.65 11.19 9.01
N GLN A 52 4.27 11.97 10.02
CA GLN A 52 5.24 12.71 10.86
C GLN A 52 6.18 11.76 11.61
N ARG A 53 5.68 10.63 12.12
CA ARG A 53 6.53 9.60 12.73
C ARG A 53 7.52 9.00 11.71
N ILE A 54 7.07 8.69 10.50
CA ILE A 54 7.92 8.14 9.43
C ILE A 54 9.06 9.11 9.06
N ILE A 55 8.77 10.41 8.93
CA ILE A 55 9.78 11.42 8.60
C ILE A 55 10.93 11.43 9.62
N ASN A 56 10.61 11.19 10.89
CA ASN A 56 11.58 11.17 11.99
C ASN A 56 12.16 9.76 12.25
N THR A 57 11.78 8.76 11.46
CA THR A 57 12.26 7.39 11.64
C THR A 57 13.52 7.16 10.83
N GLU A 58 14.57 6.65 11.46
CA GLU A 58 15.78 6.27 10.74
C GLU A 58 15.48 5.14 9.73
N MET A 59 16.01 5.28 8.52
CA MET A 59 15.82 4.34 7.43
C MET A 59 17.15 3.67 7.08
N LYS A 60 17.11 2.38 6.76
CA LYS A 60 18.25 1.65 6.21
C LYS A 60 18.01 1.26 4.76
N ASN A 61 19.05 1.41 3.96
CA ASN A 61 19.12 0.85 2.62
C ASN A 61 19.52 -0.62 2.72
N VAL A 62 18.87 -1.49 1.96
CA VAL A 62 19.21 -2.92 1.85
C VAL A 62 18.99 -3.35 0.41
N VAL A 63 19.98 -3.95 -0.23
CA VAL A 63 19.77 -4.59 -1.52
C VAL A 63 19.20 -5.98 -1.28
N THR A 64 18.06 -6.28 -1.90
CA THR A 64 17.53 -7.64 -1.89
C THR A 64 17.78 -8.30 -3.24
N LEU A 65 18.27 -9.53 -3.18
CA LEU A 65 18.39 -10.44 -4.31
C LEU A 65 17.50 -11.65 -4.02
N ILE A 66 16.39 -11.73 -4.72
CA ILE A 66 15.35 -12.72 -4.45
C ILE A 66 15.24 -13.65 -5.65
N ARG A 67 15.47 -14.95 -5.43
CA ARG A 67 15.25 -16.00 -6.42
C ARG A 67 13.84 -16.56 -6.28
N ARG A 68 13.05 -16.53 -7.34
CA ARG A 68 11.69 -17.11 -7.36
C ARG A 68 11.49 -17.93 -8.62
N ARG A 69 10.56 -18.89 -8.55
CA ARG A 69 10.10 -19.61 -9.74
C ARG A 69 8.81 -18.95 -10.19
N ASN A 70 8.76 -18.53 -11.45
CA ASN A 70 7.56 -17.98 -12.06
C ASN A 70 6.54 -19.11 -12.20
N SER A 71 5.37 -18.97 -11.59
CA SER A 71 4.36 -20.02 -11.55
C SER A 71 3.80 -20.38 -12.94
N SER A 72 3.76 -19.42 -13.87
CA SER A 72 3.20 -19.63 -15.21
C SER A 72 4.22 -20.25 -16.17
N SER A 73 5.46 -19.77 -16.18
CA SER A 73 6.50 -20.25 -17.10
C SER A 73 7.35 -21.38 -16.52
N ASN A 74 7.22 -21.64 -15.22
CA ASN A 74 8.02 -22.57 -14.43
C ASN A 74 9.54 -22.28 -14.47
N ARG A 75 9.93 -21.07 -14.89
CA ARG A 75 11.32 -20.61 -15.03
C ARG A 75 11.78 -19.91 -13.75
N VAL A 76 13.08 -19.99 -13.47
CA VAL A 76 13.71 -19.28 -12.37
C VAL A 76 13.98 -17.83 -12.80
N GLU A 77 13.63 -16.90 -11.93
CA GLU A 77 13.85 -15.46 -12.09
C GLU A 77 14.55 -14.91 -10.84
N TYR A 78 15.38 -13.90 -11.05
CA TYR A 78 16.08 -13.18 -10.00
C TYR A 78 15.60 -11.73 -9.98
N PHE A 79 15.06 -11.31 -8.84
CA PHE A 79 14.62 -9.95 -8.60
C PHE A 79 15.66 -9.25 -7.75
N VAL A 80 16.25 -8.19 -8.27
CA VAL A 80 17.17 -7.32 -7.54
C VAL A 80 16.51 -5.97 -7.34
N ARG A 81 16.49 -5.49 -6.10
CA ARG A 81 15.91 -4.20 -5.75
C ARG A 81 16.60 -3.58 -4.55
N LEU A 82 16.66 -2.25 -4.52
CA LEU A 82 17.02 -1.49 -3.33
C LEU A 82 15.75 -1.29 -2.48
N GLU A 83 15.75 -1.82 -1.27
CA GLU A 83 14.71 -1.58 -0.28
C GLU A 83 15.19 -0.55 0.74
N ILE A 84 14.38 0.48 0.96
CA ILE A 84 14.57 1.49 2.00
C ILE A 84 13.57 1.15 3.10
N ARG A 85 14.06 0.52 4.18
CA ARG A 85 13.21 0.01 5.27
C ARG A 85 13.43 0.82 6.55
N PRO A 86 12.39 1.03 7.37
CA PRO A 86 12.57 1.64 8.68
C PRO A 86 13.42 0.76 9.59
N LEU A 87 14.27 1.39 10.42
CA LEU A 87 15.04 0.75 11.48
C LEU A 87 14.17 0.57 12.75
N ILE A 88 13.18 -0.30 12.65
CA ILE A 88 12.29 -0.66 13.75
C ILE A 88 12.47 -2.14 14.13
N LYS A 89 12.10 -2.51 15.36
CA LYS A 89 12.22 -3.89 15.85
C LYS A 89 11.12 -4.79 15.28
N GLU A 90 9.96 -4.19 15.05
CA GLU A 90 8.75 -4.86 14.60
C GLU A 90 8.79 -5.10 13.09
N ILE A 91 8.65 -6.37 12.69
CA ILE A 91 8.60 -6.76 11.27
C ILE A 91 7.16 -6.64 10.73
N SER A 92 6.17 -6.58 11.63
CA SER A 92 4.74 -6.41 11.33
C SER A 92 4.06 -5.48 12.33
N ILE A 93 3.14 -4.65 11.85
CA ILE A 93 2.29 -3.74 12.64
C ILE A 93 0.84 -4.00 12.23
N GLU A 94 -0.07 -4.12 13.20
CA GLU A 94 -1.50 -4.41 12.94
C GLU A 94 -1.75 -5.70 12.13
N GLY A 95 -0.85 -6.69 12.27
CA GLY A 95 -0.91 -7.96 11.51
C GLY A 95 -0.39 -7.85 10.08
N GLU A 96 -0.07 -6.63 9.61
CA GLU A 96 0.48 -6.37 8.29
C GLU A 96 2.00 -6.27 8.34
N LYS A 97 2.66 -6.77 7.30
CA LYS A 97 4.12 -6.62 7.18
C LYS A 97 4.48 -5.14 7.04
N VAL A 98 5.55 -4.71 7.71
CA VAL A 98 6.07 -3.36 7.52
C VAL A 98 6.71 -3.24 6.14
N TYR A 99 6.19 -2.30 5.34
CA TYR A 99 6.70 -2.01 4.01
C TYR A 99 7.59 -0.78 4.01
N GLY A 100 8.69 -0.90 3.30
CA GLY A 100 9.57 0.21 2.95
C GLY A 100 9.31 0.73 1.54
N THR A 101 10.11 1.71 1.13
CA THR A 101 10.13 2.18 -0.26
C THR A 101 11.07 1.32 -1.10
N TYR A 102 10.74 1.10 -2.37
CA TYR A 102 11.60 0.39 -3.32
C TYR A 102 12.19 1.37 -4.34
N LYS A 103 13.48 1.21 -4.64
CA LYS A 103 14.17 1.92 -5.74
C LYS A 103 14.97 0.92 -6.56
N GLU A 104 15.34 1.30 -7.78
CA GLU A 104 16.29 0.55 -8.64
C GLU A 104 15.93 -0.94 -8.76
N ASN A 105 14.77 -1.22 -9.37
CA ASN A 105 14.22 -2.55 -9.51
C ASN A 105 14.62 -3.16 -10.85
N LYS A 106 15.21 -4.36 -10.85
CA LYS A 106 15.49 -5.10 -12.08
C LYS A 106 15.27 -6.59 -11.91
N MET A 107 14.61 -7.17 -12.91
CA MET A 107 14.41 -8.61 -13.02
C MET A 107 15.41 -9.19 -14.02
N PHE A 108 15.94 -10.36 -13.70
CA PHE A 108 16.85 -11.12 -14.54
C PHE A 108 16.32 -12.53 -14.72
N SER A 109 16.45 -13.06 -15.93
CA SER A 109 16.10 -14.45 -16.20
C SER A 109 17.09 -15.42 -15.55
N GLY A 110 16.73 -16.71 -15.48
CA GLY A 110 17.59 -17.75 -14.93
C GLY A 110 18.99 -17.82 -15.56
N LYS A 111 19.08 -17.55 -16.87
CA LYS A 111 20.34 -17.54 -17.64
C LYS A 111 21.25 -16.36 -17.25
N GLU A 112 20.66 -15.29 -16.74
CA GLU A 112 21.34 -14.05 -16.37
C GLU A 112 21.70 -13.99 -14.88
N ARG A 113 21.79 -15.15 -14.21
CA ARG A 113 22.15 -15.24 -12.79
C ARG A 113 23.38 -14.39 -12.48
N HIS A 114 24.46 -14.53 -13.24
CA HIS A 114 25.70 -13.78 -12.98
C HIS A 114 25.47 -12.26 -13.04
N ASN A 115 24.69 -11.79 -14.01
CA ASN A 115 24.34 -10.37 -14.15
C ASN A 115 23.50 -9.88 -12.96
N ALA A 116 22.58 -10.69 -12.44
CA ALA A 116 21.80 -10.36 -11.25
C ALA A 116 22.70 -10.17 -10.02
N PHE A 117 23.68 -11.07 -9.81
CA PHE A 117 24.63 -10.94 -8.70
C PHE A 117 25.57 -9.75 -8.88
N LYS A 118 26.02 -9.48 -10.10
CA LYS A 118 26.85 -8.30 -10.43
C LYS A 118 26.09 -7.01 -10.11
N TYR A 119 24.87 -6.89 -10.62
CA TYR A 119 24.01 -5.73 -10.39
C TYR A 119 23.68 -5.53 -8.90
N ALA A 120 23.42 -6.61 -8.14
CA ALA A 120 23.21 -6.51 -6.70
C ALA A 120 24.46 -5.98 -5.96
N LYS A 121 25.67 -6.41 -6.36
CA LYS A 121 26.93 -5.90 -5.80
C LYS A 121 27.17 -4.43 -6.16
N GLU A 122 26.87 -4.04 -7.39
CA GLU A 122 26.97 -2.65 -7.84
C GLU A 122 26.05 -1.74 -7.02
N LEU A 123 24.79 -2.15 -6.82
CA LEU A 123 23.86 -1.41 -5.96
C LEU A 123 24.32 -1.36 -4.50
N ALA A 124 24.78 -2.48 -3.95
CA ALA A 124 25.25 -2.54 -2.56
C ALA A 124 26.45 -1.62 -2.33
N THR A 125 27.36 -1.53 -3.30
CA THR A 125 28.51 -0.62 -3.26
C THR A 125 28.07 0.84 -3.41
N LYS A 126 27.17 1.12 -4.38
CA LYS A 126 26.66 2.47 -4.65
C LYS A 126 25.93 3.08 -3.43
N TYR A 127 25.15 2.26 -2.72
CA TYR A 127 24.34 2.70 -1.58
C TYR A 127 24.94 2.32 -0.21
N ASN A 128 26.17 1.79 -0.19
CA ASN A 128 26.91 1.33 0.99
C ASN A 128 26.04 0.48 1.94
N CYS A 129 25.48 -0.60 1.44
CA CYS A 129 24.54 -1.44 2.19
C CYS A 129 24.71 -2.94 1.94
N GLU A 130 24.08 -3.74 2.80
CA GLU A 130 24.14 -5.20 2.73
C GLU A 130 23.25 -5.79 1.63
N ILE A 131 23.58 -7.02 1.20
CA ILE A 131 22.78 -7.80 0.26
C ILE A 131 22.06 -8.92 1.01
N GLU A 132 20.75 -8.79 1.16
CA GLU A 132 19.88 -9.86 1.65
C GLU A 132 19.50 -10.81 0.50
N ARG A 133 19.58 -12.11 0.75
CA ARG A 133 19.26 -13.14 -0.25
C ARG A 133 18.11 -14.02 0.22
N ALA A 134 17.13 -14.25 -0.67
CA ALA A 134 15.99 -15.12 -0.38
C ALA A 134 15.67 -16.06 -1.55
N GLY A 135 15.12 -17.24 -1.25
CA GLY A 135 14.69 -18.23 -2.26
C GLY A 135 15.83 -19.03 -2.92
N PHE A 136 17.03 -18.98 -2.32
CA PHE A 136 18.16 -19.83 -2.68
C PHE A 136 18.13 -21.13 -1.87
N PRO A 137 18.50 -22.28 -2.46
CA PRO A 137 18.65 -23.52 -1.70
C PRO A 137 19.72 -23.33 -0.60
N ARG A 138 19.46 -23.90 0.59
CA ARG A 138 20.48 -24.00 1.64
C ARG A 138 21.65 -24.83 1.10
N LYS A 139 22.87 -24.36 1.34
CA LYS A 139 24.09 -25.14 1.06
C LYS A 139 24.17 -26.33 1.98
#